data_AF-A0A7W3TQ64-F1
#
_entry.id   AF-A0A7W3TQ64-F1
#
_cell.length_a   1.000
_cell.length_b   1.000
_cell.length_c   1.000
_cell.angle_alpha   90.00
_cell.angle_beta   90.00
_cell.angle_gamma   90.00
#
_symmetry.space_group_name_H-M   'P 1'
#
loop_
_entity.id
_entity.type
_entity.pdbx_description
1 polymer ?
#
loop_
_entity_poly.entity_id
_entity_poly.type
_entity_poly.pdbx_seq_one_letter_code
_entity_poly.pdbx_strand_id
1 'polypeptide(L)'
;MMADSLVALTVITIGINLFFICEQQLQVQRQREQLKLAAIRLGKEASDLYAMKHENIVLSKDKIVAKVNLRGLTVYYQGECLYRIAR
;
A
#
# COMPACT_ATOMS: atom_id res chain seq x y z
N MET A 1 -30.34 -39.05 -0.46
CA MET A 1 -28.99 -39.55 -0.10
C MET A 1 -27.92 -39.14 -1.11
N MET A 2 -27.89 -39.64 -2.36
CA MET A 2 -26.83 -39.24 -3.32
C MET A 2 -26.87 -37.75 -3.73
N ALA A 3 -28.07 -37.19 -3.93
CA ALA A 3 -28.24 -35.77 -4.24
C ALA A 3 -27.77 -34.86 -3.09
N ASP A 4 -28.09 -35.22 -1.85
CA ASP A 4 -27.69 -34.46 -0.64
C ASP A 4 -26.17 -34.45 -0.47
N SER A 5 -25.49 -35.57 -0.73
CA SER A 5 -24.02 -35.62 -0.71
C SER A 5 -23.38 -34.79 -1.83
N LEU A 6 -24.01 -34.71 -3.00
CA LEU A 6 -23.52 -33.92 -4.13
C LEU A 6 -23.68 -32.41 -3.84
N VAL A 7 -24.81 -32.02 -3.24
CA VAL A 7 -25.07 -30.64 -2.80
C VAL A 7 -24.08 -30.25 -1.69
N ALA A 8 -23.83 -31.11 -0.72
CA ALA A 8 -22.84 -30.85 0.32
C ALA A 8 -21.43 -30.65 -0.29
N LEU A 9 -21.02 -31.52 -1.22
CA LEU A 9 -19.71 -31.43 -1.87
C LEU A 9 -19.56 -30.15 -2.70
N THR A 10 -20.59 -29.74 -3.42
CA THR A 10 -20.57 -28.50 -4.22
C THR A 10 -20.47 -27.27 -3.34
N VAL A 11 -21.23 -27.20 -2.24
CA VAL A 11 -21.15 -26.09 -1.27
C VAL A 11 -19.76 -26.01 -0.65
N ILE A 12 -19.19 -27.14 -0.22
CA ILE A 12 -17.84 -27.17 0.36
C ILE A 12 -16.81 -26.71 -0.68
N THR A 13 -16.92 -27.18 -1.92
CA THR A 13 -15.99 -26.83 -3.00
C THR A 13 -16.06 -25.33 -3.32
N ILE A 14 -17.26 -24.76 -3.40
CA ILE A 14 -17.44 -23.31 -3.60
C ILE A 14 -16.82 -22.52 -2.43
N GLY A 15 -17.08 -22.95 -1.20
CA GLY A 15 -16.53 -22.31 0.00
C GLY A 15 -15.00 -22.30 0.01
N ILE A 16 -14.36 -23.42 -0.33
CA ILE A 16 -12.90 -23.50 -0.41
C ILE A 16 -12.35 -22.58 -1.50
N ASN A 17 -12.95 -22.60 -2.70
CA ASN A 17 -12.49 -21.73 -3.79
C ASN A 17 -12.63 -20.25 -3.44
N LEU A 18 -13.75 -19.84 -2.86
CA LEU A 18 -13.95 -18.47 -2.39
C LEU A 18 -12.93 -18.09 -1.32
N PHE A 19 -12.65 -19.00 -0.38
CA PHE A 19 -11.63 -18.77 0.65
C PHE A 19 -10.25 -18.50 0.04
N PHE A 20 -9.81 -19.33 -0.92
CA PHE A 20 -8.52 -19.12 -1.60
C PHE A 20 -8.45 -17.81 -2.37
N ILE A 21 -9.53 -17.44 -3.06
CA ILE A 21 -9.61 -16.15 -3.78
C ILE A 21 -9.51 -14.99 -2.80
N CYS A 22 -10.24 -15.03 -1.68
CA CYS A 22 -10.19 -14.01 -0.65
C CYS A 22 -8.79 -13.89 -0.03
N GLU A 23 -8.13 -15.00 0.30
CA GLU A 23 -6.76 -14.99 0.82
C GLU A 23 -5.77 -14.37 -0.16
N GLN A 24 -5.86 -14.72 -1.45
CA GLN A 24 -5.02 -14.09 -2.48
C GLN A 24 -5.27 -12.58 -2.57
N GLN A 25 -6.54 -12.16 -2.58
CA GLN A 25 -6.87 -10.73 -2.60
C GLN A 25 -6.36 -10.01 -1.37
N LEU A 26 -6.50 -10.61 -0.19
CA LEU A 26 -6.04 -10.05 1.08
C LEU A 26 -4.52 -9.90 1.11
N GLN A 27 -3.78 -10.88 0.59
CA GLN A 27 -2.32 -10.79 0.48
C GLN A 27 -1.89 -9.63 -0.42
N VAL A 28 -2.51 -9.47 -1.58
CA VAL A 28 -2.22 -8.35 -2.49
C VAL A 28 -2.58 -7.00 -1.84
N GLN A 29 -3.72 -6.91 -1.14
CA GLN A 29 -4.11 -5.70 -0.42
C GLN A 29 -3.12 -5.35 0.70
N ARG A 30 -2.69 -6.35 1.48
CA ARG A 30 -1.72 -6.17 2.57
C ARG A 30 -0.38 -5.62 2.05
N GLN A 31 0.12 -6.15 0.92
CA GLN A 31 1.33 -5.63 0.29
C GLN A 31 1.18 -4.17 -0.15
N ARG A 32 0.03 -3.81 -0.75
CA ARG A 32 -0.26 -2.42 -1.14
C ARG A 32 -0.36 -1.49 0.05
N GLU A 33 -0.98 -1.92 1.15
CA GLU A 33 -1.06 -1.13 2.38
C GLU A 33 0.30 -0.90 3.02
N GLN A 34 1.14 -1.93 3.08
CA GLN A 34 2.51 -1.80 3.58
C GLN A 34 3.31 -0.77 2.77
N LEU A 35 3.17 -0.79 1.44
CA LEU A 35 3.80 0.20 0.57
C LEU A 35 3.28 1.62 0.83
N LYS A 36 1.95 1.79 0.99
CA LYS A 36 1.36 3.08 1.34
C LYS A 36 1.87 3.60 2.69
N LEU A 37 1.94 2.75 3.71
CA LEU A 37 2.47 3.10 5.03
C LEU A 37 3.94 3.50 4.97
N ALA A 38 4.76 2.77 4.22
CA ALA A 38 6.16 3.11 4.01
C ALA A 38 6.31 4.48 3.31
N ALA A 39 5.50 4.75 2.30
CA ALA A 39 5.48 6.02 1.59
C ALA A 39 5.08 7.19 2.49
N ILE A 40 4.02 7.03 3.28
CA ILE A 40 3.56 8.04 4.24
C ILE A 40 4.63 8.29 5.31
N ARG A 41 5.24 7.24 5.86
CA ARG A 41 6.29 7.36 6.87
C ARG A 41 7.49 8.13 6.32
N LEU A 42 7.96 7.79 5.13
CA LEU A 42 9.06 8.51 4.48
C LEU A 42 8.70 9.97 4.22
N GLY A 43 7.47 10.24 3.77
CA GLY A 43 6.98 11.59 3.55
C GLY A 43 6.91 12.42 4.83
N LYS A 44 6.49 11.80 5.94
CA LYS A 44 6.50 12.42 7.27
C LYS A 44 7.93 12.72 7.73
N GLU A 45 8.84 11.75 7.64
CA GLU A 45 10.25 11.94 7.99
C GLU A 45 10.90 13.08 7.17
N ALA A 46 10.60 13.17 5.87
CA ALA A 46 11.07 14.25 5.01
C ALA A 46 10.48 15.62 5.42
N SER A 47 9.21 15.64 5.82
CA SER A 47 8.52 16.87 6.25
C SER A 47 9.04 17.36 7.59
N ASP A 48 9.28 16.44 8.53
CA ASP A 48 9.87 16.74 9.83
C ASP A 48 11.29 17.30 9.67
N LEU A 49 12.10 16.72 8.77
CA LEU A 49 13.42 17.23 8.45
C LEU A 49 13.38 18.60 7.77
N TYR A 50 12.40 18.85 6.89
CA TYR A 50 12.18 20.18 6.32
C TYR A 50 11.80 21.20 7.40
N ALA A 51 10.93 20.83 8.36
CA ALA A 51 10.56 21.70 9.47
C ALA A 51 11.74 22.03 10.40
N MET A 52 12.71 21.11 10.54
CA MET A 52 13.92 21.35 11.32
C MET A 52 14.95 22.19 10.57
N LYS A 53 15.23 21.87 9.30
CA LYS A 53 16.33 22.48 8.53
C LYS A 53 15.92 23.67 7.66
N HIS A 54 14.64 23.82 7.35
CA HIS A 54 14.09 24.84 6.46
C HIS A 54 14.68 24.83 5.02
N GLU A 55 15.23 23.70 4.60
CA GLU A 55 15.82 23.48 3.28
C GLU A 55 15.07 22.40 2.52
N ASN A 56 15.15 22.41 1.17
CA ASN A 56 14.52 21.38 0.36
C ASN A 56 15.13 20.00 0.67
N ILE A 57 14.31 19.07 1.16
CA ILE A 57 14.75 17.73 1.55
C ILE A 57 14.32 16.72 0.49
N VAL A 58 15.27 15.88 0.07
CA VAL A 58 15.01 14.69 -0.73
C VAL A 58 15.47 13.48 0.07
N LEU A 59 14.52 12.62 0.46
CA LEU A 59 14.80 11.33 1.07
C LEU A 59 14.46 10.23 0.07
N SER A 60 15.36 9.25 -0.04
CA SER A 60 15.13 8.03 -0.80
C SER A 60 15.34 6.84 0.12
N LYS A 61 14.36 5.94 0.16
CA LYS A 61 14.49 4.66 0.85
C LYS A 61 13.90 3.57 -0.03
N ASP A 62 14.73 2.59 -0.35
CA ASP A 62 14.44 1.56 -1.34
C ASP A 62 14.01 2.17 -2.68
N LYS A 63 12.75 1.94 -3.07
CA LYS A 63 12.14 2.42 -4.32
C LYS A 63 11.24 3.64 -4.13
N ILE A 64 11.14 4.15 -2.90
CA ILE A 64 10.29 5.27 -2.52
C ILE A 64 11.17 6.51 -2.35
N VAL A 65 10.78 7.62 -2.99
CA VAL A 65 11.47 8.90 -2.92
C VAL A 65 10.50 9.98 -2.44
N ALA A 66 10.74 10.55 -1.27
CA ALA A 66 10.01 11.69 -0.75
C ALA A 66 10.79 12.99 -1.03
N LYS A 67 10.11 13.98 -1.60
CA LYS A 67 10.65 15.31 -1.86
C LYS A 67 9.78 16.33 -1.14
N VAL A 68 10.38 17.12 -0.27
CA VAL A 68 9.71 18.22 0.41
C VAL A 68 10.35 19.52 0.00
N ASN A 69 9.52 20.46 -0.42
CA ASN A 69 9.92 21.83 -0.76
C ASN A 69 8.89 22.83 -0.21
N LEU A 70 9.14 24.12 -0.45
CA LEU A 70 8.22 25.21 -0.11
C LEU A 70 6.80 25.03 -0.68
N ARG A 71 6.64 24.33 -1.81
CA ARG A 71 5.34 24.07 -2.45
C ARG A 71 4.59 22.88 -1.84
N GLY A 72 5.26 22.06 -1.03
CA GLY A 72 4.67 20.91 -0.34
C GLY A 72 5.50 19.62 -0.43
N LEU A 73 4.86 18.51 -0.08
CA LEU A 73 5.44 17.17 -0.07
C LEU A 73 4.97 16.38 -1.29
N THR A 74 5.90 15.76 -2.02
CA THR A 74 5.60 14.81 -3.08
C THR A 74 6.36 13.50 -2.83
N VAL A 75 5.64 12.38 -2.79
CA VAL A 75 6.21 11.04 -2.61
C VAL A 75 6.05 10.26 -3.90
N TYR A 76 7.17 9.75 -4.42
CA TYR A 76 7.27 8.93 -5.61
C TYR A 76 7.57 7.48 -5.24
N TYR A 77 7.09 6.54 -6.04
CA TYR A 77 7.50 5.14 -6.00
C TYR A 77 7.80 4.66 -7.42
N GLN A 78 9.02 4.17 -7.64
CA GLN A 78 9.49 3.74 -8.98
C GLN A 78 9.26 4.78 -10.09
N GLY A 79 9.28 6.08 -9.76
CA GLY A 79 9.05 7.17 -10.72
C GLY A 79 7.59 7.62 -10.84
N GLU A 80 6.62 6.86 -10.33
CA GLU A 80 5.22 7.29 -10.27
C GLU A 80 4.96 8.13 -9.02
N CYS A 81 4.17 9.20 -9.16
CA CYS A 81 3.76 10.03 -8.02
C CYS A 81 2.64 9.32 -7.24
N LEU A 82 2.95 8.85 -6.03
CA LEU A 82 1.96 8.22 -5.14
C LEU A 82 1.13 9.25 -4.38
N TYR A 83 1.80 10.26 -3.82
CA TYR A 83 1.16 11.26 -2.97
C TYR A 83 1.71 12.64 -3.28
N ARG A 84 0.80 13.61 -3.35
CA ARG A 84 1.13 15.02 -3.47
C ARG A 84 0.29 15.81 -2.49
N ILE A 85 0.95 16.44 -1.54
CA ILE A 85 0.34 17.33 -0.57
C ILE A 85 0.87 18.71 -0.88
N ALA A 86 0.04 19.53 -1.53
CA ALA A 86 0.31 20.95 -1.70
C ALA A 86 -0.02 21.66 -0.39
N ARG A 87 0.81 22.64 -0.02
CA ARG A 87 0.58 23.51 1.13
C ARG A 87 -0.27 24.71 0.72
#